data_AF-A0A950KWJ0-F1
#
_entry.id   AF-A0A950KWJ0-F1
#
_cell.length_a   1.000
_cell.length_b   1.000
_cell.length_c   1.000
_cell.angle_alpha   90.00
_cell.angle_beta   90.00
_cell.angle_gamma   90.00
#
_symmetry.space_group_name_H-M   'P 1'
#
loop_
_entity.id
_entity.type
_entity.pdbx_description
1 polymer ?
#
loop_
_entity_poly.entity_id
_entity_poly.type
_entity_poly.pdbx_seq_one_letter_code
_entity_poly.pdbx_strand_id
1 'polypeptide(L)' 'GSIEMIPNPVTIAELAVEKGAAQLLMPVSARRQLLDLPDEMATKVNIVFYADPADAFMKAILE' A
#
# COMPACT_ATOMS: atom_id res chain seq x y z
N GLY A 1 10.50 -17.52 -4.45
CA GLY A 1 10.14 -16.32 -3.69
C GLY A 1 8.73 -15.97 -4.06
N SER A 2 7.78 -16.36 -3.23
CA SER A 2 6.36 -16.07 -3.47
C SER A 2 6.03 -14.74 -2.83
N ILE A 3 5.37 -13.86 -3.57
CA ILE A 3 4.75 -12.66 -3.03
C ILE A 3 3.54 -13.16 -2.24
N GLU A 4 3.75 -13.41 -0.95
CA GLU A 4 2.70 -13.90 -0.07
C GLU A 4 1.61 -12.83 -0.01
N MET A 5 0.37 -13.22 -0.29
CA MET A 5 -0.76 -12.29 -0.30
C MET A 5 -0.94 -11.73 1.11
N ILE A 6 -0.77 -10.42 1.26
CA ILE A 6 -1.02 -9.73 2.52
C ILE A 6 -2.49 -9.93 2.88
N PRO A 7 -2.81 -10.56 4.03
CA PRO A 7 -4.19 -10.64 4.49
C PRO A 7 -4.66 -9.23 4.88
N ASN A 8 -5.77 -8.79 4.29
CA ASN A 8 -6.46 -7.52 4.57
C ASN A 8 -5.61 -6.25 4.36
N PRO A 9 -5.27 -5.91 3.10
CA PRO A 9 -4.56 -4.67 2.78
C PRO A 9 -5.36 -3.41 3.14
N VAL A 10 -6.69 -3.49 3.26
CA VAL A 10 -7.53 -2.39 3.74
C VAL A 10 -7.15 -2.03 5.17
N THR A 11 -7.07 -3.00 6.07
CA THR A 11 -6.70 -2.77 7.48
C THR A 11 -5.29 -2.22 7.61
N ILE A 12 -4.34 -2.65 6.77
CA ILE A 12 -2.98 -2.09 6.76
C ILE A 12 -3.00 -0.64 6.26
N ALA A 13 -3.80 -0.32 5.24
CA ALA A 13 -3.95 1.05 4.78
C ALA A 13 -4.64 1.96 5.79
N GLU A 14 -5.71 1.50 6.44
CA GLU A 14 -6.34 2.22 7.55
C GLU A 14 -5.32 2.48 8.68
N LEU A 15 -4.57 1.46 9.08
CA LEU A 15 -3.55 1.61 10.13
C LEU A 15 -2.42 2.55 9.71
N ALA A 16 -2.01 2.52 8.45
CA ALA A 16 -1.00 3.42 7.91
C ALA A 16 -1.49 4.87 7.90
N VAL A 17 -2.75 5.10 7.53
CA VAL A 17 -3.40 6.42 7.56
C VAL A 17 -3.55 6.92 9.00
N GLU A 18 -4.00 6.07 9.93
CA GLU A 18 -4.11 6.41 11.36
C GLU A 18 -2.74 6.77 11.97
N LYS A 19 -1.68 6.08 11.55
CA LYS A 19 -0.31 6.36 11.98
C LYS A 19 0.32 7.58 11.28
N GLY A 20 -0.37 8.18 10.31
CA GLY A 20 0.16 9.31 9.54
C GLY A 20 1.34 8.92 8.65
N ALA A 21 1.36 7.69 8.14
CA ALA A 21 2.37 7.26 7.19
C ALA A 21 2.31 8.16 5.93
N ALA A 22 3.44 8.72 5.52
CA ALA A 22 3.53 9.51 4.30
C ALA A 22 3.37 8.62 3.05
N GLN A 23 3.90 7.40 3.11
CA GLN A 23 3.85 6.44 2.01
C GLN A 23 3.51 5.03 2.48
N LEU A 24 2.77 4.32 1.63
CA LEU A 24 2.37 2.93 1.85
C LEU A 24 2.61 2.11 0.59
N LEU A 25 3.53 1.15 0.67
CA LEU A 25 3.82 0.21 -0.41
C LEU A 25 2.89 -1.00 -0.34
N MET A 26 2.17 -1.26 -1.43
CA MET A 26 1.18 -2.33 -1.51
C MET A 26 1.35 -3.13 -2.81
N PRO A 27 1.10 -4.44 -2.80
CA PRO A 27 1.11 -5.21 -4.04
C PRO A 27 -0.07 -4.77 -4.94
N VAL A 28 0.12 -4.80 -6.25
CA VAL A 28 -0.94 -4.51 -7.24
C VAL A 28 -2.20 -5.36 -7.04
N SER A 29 -2.08 -6.56 -6.48
CA SER A 29 -3.21 -7.41 -6.10
C SER A 29 -4.13 -6.79 -5.04
N ALA A 30 -3.59 -5.96 -4.15
CA ALA A 30 -4.33 -5.25 -3.11
C ALA A 30 -5.10 -4.03 -3.64
N ARG A 31 -4.80 -3.57 -4.86
CA ARG A 31 -5.45 -2.38 -5.48
C ARG A 31 -6.97 -2.48 -5.44
N ARG A 32 -7.52 -3.68 -5.71
CA ARG A 32 -8.97 -3.89 -5.76
C ARG A 32 -9.63 -3.76 -4.39
N GLN A 33 -8.94 -4.16 -3.32
CA GLN A 33 -9.44 -4.05 -1.95
C GLN A 33 -9.26 -2.64 -1.40
N LEU A 34 -8.19 -1.95 -1.80
CA LEU A 34 -7.95 -0.54 -1.42
C LEU A 34 -8.93 0.45 -2.07
N LEU A 35 -9.70 0.04 -3.09
CA LEU A 35 -10.80 0.82 -3.63
C LEU A 35 -11.98 0.94 -2.65
N ASP A 36 -12.10 0.04 -1.68
CA ASP A 36 -13.09 0.15 -0.61
C ASP A 36 -12.64 1.13 0.51
N LEU A 37 -11.42 1.71 0.40
CA LEU A 37 -10.93 2.72 1.34
C LEU A 37 -11.58 4.08 1.02
N PRO A 38 -12.06 4.84 2.03
CA PRO A 38 -12.61 6.18 1.80
C PRO A 38 -11.59 7.13 1.17
N ASP A 39 -12.01 7.92 0.17
CA ASP A 39 -11.13 8.87 -0.53
C ASP A 39 -10.43 9.87 0.42
N GLU A 40 -11.09 10.25 1.52
CA GLU A 40 -10.50 11.12 2.56
C GLU A 40 -9.23 10.53 3.18
N MET A 41 -9.17 9.20 3.31
CA MET A 41 -7.99 8.49 3.81
C MET A 41 -6.94 8.32 2.71
N ALA A 42 -7.37 8.00 1.49
CA ALA A 42 -6.50 7.89 0.33
C ALA A 42 -5.78 9.22 0.01
N THR A 43 -6.37 10.36 0.37
CA THR A 43 -5.76 11.68 0.19
C THR A 43 -4.64 11.96 1.22
N LYS A 44 -4.65 11.26 2.36
CA LYS A 44 -3.68 11.46 3.46
C LYS A 44 -2.43 10.59 3.37
N VAL A 45 -2.50 9.47 2.64
CA VAL A 45 -1.38 8.54 2.46
C VAL A 45 -1.09 8.37 0.98
N ASN A 46 0.18 8.39 0.59
CA ASN A 46 0.55 8.09 -0.79
C ASN A 46 0.71 6.57 -0.95
N ILE A 47 -0.25 5.93 -1.64
CA ILE A 47 -0.25 4.48 -1.86
C ILE A 47 0.54 4.16 -3.13
N VAL A 48 1.66 3.47 -2.95
CA VAL A 48 2.55 3.07 -4.02
C VAL A 48 2.38 1.59 -4.32
N PHE A 49 1.92 1.28 -5.53
CA PHE A 49 1.74 -0.10 -5.96
C PHE A 49 3.04 -0.68 -6.53
N TYR A 50 3.39 -1.88 -6.11
CA TYR A 50 4.48 -2.68 -6.69
C TYR A 50 3.95 -4.01 -7.24
N ALA A 51 4.54 -4.49 -8.33
CA ALA A 51 4.27 -5.82 -8.87
C ALA A 51 5.32 -6.84 -8.40
N ASP A 52 6.56 -6.38 -8.25
CA ASP A 52 7.72 -7.20 -7.92
C ASP A 52 8.43 -6.66 -6.68
N PRO A 53 9.09 -7.52 -5.88
CA PRO A 53 9.85 -7.08 -4.71
C PRO A 53 11.03 -6.16 -5.07
N ALA A 54 11.60 -6.30 -6.28
CA ALA A 54 12.62 -5.40 -6.78
C ALA A 54 12.07 -3.98 -7.00
N ASP A 55 10.86 -3.88 -7.56
CA ASP A 55 10.16 -2.60 -7.75
C ASP A 55 9.80 -1.98 -6.39
N ALA A 56 9.32 -2.80 -5.44
CA ALA A 56 9.05 -2.35 -4.07
C ALA A 56 10.28 -1.72 -3.41
N PHE A 57 11.45 -2.37 -3.52
CA PHE A 57 12.69 -1.88 -2.96
C PHE A 57 13.15 -0.58 -3.62
N MET A 58 13.05 -0.48 -4.95
CA MET A 58 13.43 0.72 -5.68
C MET A 58 12.57 1.91 -5.28
N LYS A 59 11.25 1.71 -5.19
CA LYS A 59 10.31 2.76 -4.78
C LYS A 59 10.47 3.16 -3.32
N ALA A 60 10.81 2.23 -2.43
CA ALA A 60 11.07 2.53 -1.02
C ALA A 60 12.36 3.33 -0.76
N ILE A 61 13.28 3.38 -1.73
CA ILE A 61 14.55 4.11 -1.62
C ILE A 61 14.50 5.45 -2.35
N LEU A 62 13.76 5.51 -3.46
CA LEU A 62 13.65 6.70 -4.31
C LEU A 62 12.69 7.75 -3.75
N GLU A 63 11.71 7.32 -2.94
CA GLU A 63 10.68 8.18 -2.36
C GLU A 63 10.82 8.25 -0.82
#